data_AF-A0A1H5GIH8-F1
#
_entry.id   AF-A0A1H5GIH8-F1
#
_cell.length_a   1.000
_cell.length_b   1.000
_cell.length_c   1.000
_cell.angle_alpha   90.00
_cell.angle_beta   90.00
_cell.angle_gamma   90.00
#
_symmetry.space_group_name_H-M   'P 1'
#
loop_
_entity.id
_entity.type
_entity.pdbx_description
1 polymer ?
#
loop_
_entity_poly.entity_id
_entity_poly.type
_entity_poly.pdbx_seq_one_letter_code
_entity_poly.pdbx_strand_id
1 'polypeptide(L)'
;MQGKPLLVGGGVVLIAVLGTLHWRLQSEPQVIAQASQADNATSLLSDVSPATPMPTEAQLQELLQNPAVKNQEQRLAFHQAYRSFVSGASELSPAKRESQAEALREQIETYEQRNELAMSESLLLQLGLIQLTTGDEQAQKDQAAALVARYKAISAEREAKAATPSAEFRRYKTDEKRIVEEVLSMDSFPDGLSRDEYLRQRLQQAREQHYQ
;
A
#
# COMPACT_ATOMS: atom_id res chain seq x y z
N MET A 1 -53.53 29.08 14.70
CA MET A 1 -52.78 29.74 13.61
C MET A 1 -51.40 29.07 13.62
N GLN A 2 -51.15 28.06 12.77
CA GLN A 2 -50.66 28.19 11.39
C GLN A 2 -49.35 29.00 11.34
N GLY A 3 -48.21 28.50 10.86
CA GLY A 3 -47.93 27.22 10.21
C GLY A 3 -46.42 27.03 9.99
N LYS A 4 -46.01 25.78 9.79
CA LYS A 4 -44.74 25.40 9.16
C LYS A 4 -44.79 25.70 7.66
N PRO A 5 -43.61 25.84 7.02
CA PRO A 5 -43.33 24.90 5.95
C PRO A 5 -41.94 24.24 6.06
N LEU A 6 -41.92 22.94 5.75
CA LEU A 6 -40.76 22.20 5.26
C LEU A 6 -40.31 22.78 3.91
N LEU A 7 -39.01 22.71 3.61
CA LEU A 7 -38.56 22.31 2.28
C LEU A 7 -37.18 21.62 2.34
N VAL A 8 -37.10 20.59 1.51
CA VAL A 8 -36.09 19.56 1.31
C VAL A 8 -34.79 20.09 0.70
N GLY A 9 -33.66 19.47 1.04
CA GLY A 9 -32.41 19.47 0.29
C GLY A 9 -31.27 18.96 1.19
N GLY A 10 -30.75 17.74 1.10
CA GLY A 10 -30.57 16.89 -0.06
C GLY A 10 -29.20 17.15 -0.69
N GLY A 11 -28.17 16.43 -0.25
CA GLY A 11 -27.04 16.10 -1.13
C GLY A 11 -25.62 16.53 -0.72
N VAL A 12 -24.84 15.52 -0.30
CA VAL A 12 -23.46 15.25 -0.76
C VAL A 12 -22.39 16.34 -0.55
N VAL A 13 -21.70 16.27 0.60
CA VAL A 13 -20.31 16.76 0.73
C VAL A 13 -19.38 15.58 0.47
N LEU A 14 -19.20 15.22 -0.80
CA LEU A 14 -18.23 14.20 -1.25
C LEU A 14 -17.72 14.49 -2.67
N ILE A 15 -17.33 15.73 -2.95
CA ILE A 15 -16.65 16.06 -4.21
C ILE A 15 -15.46 16.99 -3.92
N ALA A 16 -14.39 16.43 -3.36
CA ALA A 16 -13.08 17.06 -3.37
C ALA A 16 -11.93 16.10 -3.69
N VAL A 17 -12.22 14.85 -4.13
CA VAL A 17 -11.22 13.88 -4.59
C VAL A 17 -11.42 13.45 -6.05
N LEU A 18 -12.51 13.88 -6.72
CA LEU A 18 -12.74 13.62 -8.15
C LEU A 18 -12.10 14.66 -9.09
N GLY A 19 -11.56 15.76 -8.56
CA GLY A 19 -10.99 16.85 -9.37
C GLY A 19 -9.68 16.51 -10.10
N THR A 20 -8.93 15.50 -9.65
CA THR A 20 -7.64 15.11 -10.24
C THR A 20 -7.76 14.02 -11.30
N LEU A 21 -8.94 13.40 -11.47
CA LEU A 21 -9.16 12.35 -12.48
C LEU A 21 -9.83 12.87 -13.75
N HIS A 22 -10.53 14.02 -13.68
CA HIS A 22 -11.28 14.56 -14.81
C HIS A 22 -10.39 15.23 -15.89
N TRP A 23 -9.18 15.68 -15.52
CA TRP A 23 -8.22 16.26 -16.46
C TRP A 23 -7.46 15.25 -17.31
N ARG A 24 -7.53 13.95 -16.97
CA ARG A 24 -6.87 12.87 -17.75
C ARG A 24 -7.76 12.27 -18.84
N LEU A 25 -9.04 12.65 -18.89
CA LEU A 25 -10.02 12.15 -19.87
C LEU A 25 -10.43 13.20 -20.93
N GLN A 26 -9.92 14.42 -20.83
CA GLN A 26 -10.23 15.51 -21.77
C GLN A 26 -9.10 15.68 -22.80
N SER A 27 -8.80 14.64 -23.58
CA SER A 27 -8.05 14.81 -24.83
C SER A 27 -9.06 15.22 -25.91
N GLU A 28 -9.07 16.50 -26.26
CA GLU A 28 -9.91 17.01 -27.36
C GLU A 28 -9.56 16.33 -28.70
N PRO A 29 -10.56 16.07 -29.56
CA PRO A 29 -10.33 15.51 -30.89
C PRO A 29 -9.65 16.58 -31.76
N GLN A 30 -8.39 16.32 -32.11
CA GLN A 30 -7.70 17.10 -33.14
C GLN A 30 -8.44 16.89 -34.47
N VAL A 31 -9.23 17.89 -34.88
CA VAL A 31 -9.71 18.04 -36.25
C VAL A 31 -8.52 18.43 -37.10
N ILE A 32 -7.79 17.44 -37.62
CA ILE A 32 -6.87 17.64 -38.74
C ILE A 32 -7.66 17.34 -40.00
N ALA A 33 -7.81 18.38 -40.81
CA ALA A 33 -8.47 18.38 -42.10
C ALA A 33 -7.99 17.22 -43.00
N GLN A 34 -8.95 16.53 -43.61
CA GLN A 34 -8.71 15.62 -44.72
C GLN A 34 -8.08 16.39 -45.89
N ALA A 35 -6.90 15.97 -46.32
CA ALA A 35 -6.48 16.08 -47.72
C ALA A 35 -5.46 14.97 -48.04
N SER A 36 -5.93 13.99 -48.81
CA SER A 36 -5.14 13.25 -49.81
C SER A 36 -4.04 12.30 -49.32
N GLN A 37 -4.43 11.07 -48.95
CA GLN A 37 -3.68 9.84 -49.29
C GLN A 37 -4.58 8.62 -49.05
N ALA A 38 -5.60 8.48 -49.91
CA ALA A 38 -6.20 7.18 -50.19
C ALA A 38 -5.29 6.51 -51.22
N ASP A 39 -4.41 5.63 -50.73
CA ASP A 39 -3.84 4.46 -51.40
C ASP A 39 -2.59 4.06 -50.61
N ASN A 40 -2.50 2.80 -50.18
CA ASN A 40 -1.41 2.16 -49.41
C ASN A 40 -1.56 2.04 -47.88
N ALA A 41 -2.75 1.73 -47.35
CA ALA A 41 -2.87 1.23 -45.97
C ALA A 41 -3.82 0.04 -45.79
N THR A 42 -4.23 -0.64 -46.87
CA THR A 42 -5.15 -1.79 -46.80
C THR A 42 -4.45 -3.13 -46.51
N SER A 43 -3.13 -3.15 -46.25
CA SER A 43 -2.39 -4.42 -46.08
C SER A 43 -1.86 -4.73 -44.68
N LEU A 44 -2.24 -4.01 -43.62
CA LEU A 44 -1.73 -4.29 -42.25
C LEU A 44 -2.79 -4.65 -41.20
N LEU A 45 -4.04 -4.88 -41.58
CA LEU A 45 -5.09 -5.34 -40.65
C LEU A 45 -5.45 -6.81 -40.78
N SER A 46 -4.66 -7.57 -41.53
CA SER A 46 -4.69 -9.04 -41.50
C SER A 46 -3.54 -9.55 -40.65
N ASP A 47 -3.51 -9.18 -39.37
CA ASP A 47 -2.82 -10.01 -38.38
C ASP A 47 -3.86 -10.52 -37.39
N VAL A 48 -4.14 -11.80 -37.54
CA VAL A 48 -5.02 -12.58 -36.69
C VAL A 48 -4.47 -12.47 -35.28
N SER A 49 -5.22 -11.84 -34.38
CA SER A 49 -4.99 -11.96 -32.94
C SER A 49 -4.83 -13.44 -32.62
N PRO A 50 -3.65 -13.94 -32.17
CA PRO A 50 -3.53 -15.34 -31.87
C PRO A 50 -4.46 -15.59 -30.68
N ALA A 51 -5.54 -16.33 -30.93
CA ALA A 51 -6.37 -16.87 -29.86
C ALA A 51 -5.43 -17.67 -28.96
N THR A 52 -5.18 -17.19 -27.74
CA THR A 52 -4.37 -17.90 -26.76
C THR A 52 -5.01 -19.27 -26.58
N PRO A 53 -4.34 -20.38 -26.94
CA PRO A 53 -4.93 -21.69 -26.79
C PRO A 53 -5.23 -21.91 -25.31
N MET A 54 -6.42 -22.44 -25.01
CA MET A 54 -6.78 -22.82 -23.64
C MET A 54 -5.71 -23.79 -23.10
N PRO A 55 -5.20 -23.58 -21.88
CA PRO A 55 -4.19 -24.45 -21.30
C PRO A 55 -4.71 -25.89 -21.24
N THR A 56 -3.83 -26.84 -21.53
CA THR A 56 -4.16 -28.27 -21.41
C THR A 56 -4.35 -28.65 -19.94
N GLU A 57 -5.03 -29.75 -19.68
CA GLU A 57 -5.30 -30.20 -18.30
C GLU A 57 -4.02 -30.39 -17.48
N ALA A 58 -2.93 -30.88 -18.10
CA ALA A 58 -1.63 -31.00 -17.45
C ALA A 58 -1.01 -29.64 -17.08
N GLN A 59 -1.11 -28.64 -17.98
CA GLN A 59 -0.63 -27.28 -17.71
C GLN A 59 -1.46 -26.58 -16.64
N LEU A 60 -2.77 -26.85 -16.60
CA LEU A 60 -3.67 -26.31 -15.59
C LEU A 60 -3.38 -26.92 -14.22
N GLN A 61 -3.12 -28.23 -14.15
CA GLN A 61 -2.71 -28.90 -12.92
C GLN A 61 -1.38 -28.35 -12.40
N GLU A 62 -0.41 -28.11 -13.27
CA GLU A 62 0.89 -27.50 -12.91
C GLU A 62 0.72 -26.07 -12.39
N LEU A 63 -0.16 -25.28 -13.04
CA LEU A 63 -0.49 -23.92 -12.60
C LEU A 63 -1.16 -23.91 -11.22
N LEU A 64 -2.07 -24.85 -10.93
CA LEU A 64 -2.67 -24.99 -9.60
C LEU A 64 -1.66 -25.43 -8.53
N GLN A 65 -0.56 -26.07 -8.91
CA GLN A 65 0.52 -26.37 -7.96
C GLN A 65 1.44 -25.18 -7.67
N ASN A 66 1.40 -24.12 -8.50
CA ASN A 66 2.20 -22.93 -8.32
C ASN A 66 1.90 -22.24 -6.97
N PRO A 67 2.92 -21.95 -6.14
CA PRO A 67 2.71 -21.30 -4.85
C PRO A 67 2.04 -19.92 -4.95
N ALA A 68 2.29 -19.17 -6.04
CA ALA A 68 1.64 -17.87 -6.25
C ALA A 68 0.12 -18.01 -6.45
N VAL A 69 -0.31 -19.04 -7.18
CA VAL A 69 -1.73 -19.33 -7.43
C VAL A 69 -2.40 -19.77 -6.13
N LYS A 70 -1.77 -20.66 -5.36
CA LYS A 70 -2.27 -21.08 -4.04
C LYS A 70 -2.41 -19.90 -3.08
N ASN A 71 -1.43 -18.99 -3.04
CA ASN A 71 -1.52 -17.80 -2.20
C ASN A 71 -2.67 -16.88 -2.64
N GLN A 72 -2.87 -16.70 -3.95
CA GLN A 72 -3.98 -15.92 -4.47
C GLN A 72 -5.33 -16.54 -4.12
N GLU A 73 -5.48 -17.86 -4.25
CA GLU A 73 -6.68 -18.60 -3.87
C GLU A 73 -6.99 -18.42 -2.37
N GLN A 74 -5.99 -18.59 -1.51
CA GLN A 74 -6.13 -18.35 -0.07
C GLN A 74 -6.61 -16.92 0.21
N ARG A 75 -6.05 -15.92 -0.48
CA ARG A 75 -6.43 -14.52 -0.29
C ARG A 75 -7.88 -14.26 -0.69
N LEU A 76 -8.32 -14.83 -1.82
CA LEU A 76 -9.71 -14.75 -2.26
C LEU A 76 -10.65 -15.43 -1.26
N ALA A 77 -10.28 -16.62 -0.76
CA ALA A 77 -11.05 -17.35 0.23
C ALA A 77 -11.17 -16.55 1.54
N PHE A 78 -10.10 -15.92 2.01
CA PHE A 78 -10.11 -15.02 3.17
C PHE A 78 -11.08 -13.85 2.98
N HIS A 79 -10.98 -13.12 1.87
CA HIS A 79 -11.87 -11.99 1.61
C HIS A 79 -13.33 -12.41 1.49
N GLN A 80 -13.59 -13.57 0.88
CA GLN A 80 -14.93 -14.13 0.81
C GLN A 80 -15.45 -14.50 2.21
N ALA A 81 -14.66 -15.21 3.01
CA ALA A 81 -15.01 -15.60 4.37
C ALA A 81 -15.31 -14.38 5.25
N TYR A 82 -14.48 -13.34 5.18
CA TYR A 82 -14.71 -12.10 5.91
C TYR A 82 -16.00 -11.42 5.48
N ARG A 83 -16.25 -11.29 4.17
CA ARG A 83 -17.50 -10.68 3.65
C ARG A 83 -18.73 -11.48 4.05
N SER A 84 -18.67 -12.81 3.95
CA SER A 84 -19.75 -13.70 4.37
C SER A 84 -20.05 -13.57 5.87
N PHE A 85 -19.01 -13.50 6.71
CA PHE A 85 -19.15 -13.25 8.13
C PHE A 85 -19.84 -11.91 8.40
N VAL A 86 -19.35 -10.81 7.80
CA VAL A 86 -19.95 -9.48 7.97
C VAL A 86 -21.43 -9.46 7.58
N SER A 87 -21.80 -10.10 6.46
CA SER A 87 -23.21 -10.15 6.02
C SER A 87 -24.09 -11.08 6.86
N GLY A 88 -23.54 -12.16 7.42
CA GLY A 88 -24.31 -13.22 8.07
C GLY A 88 -24.18 -13.27 9.59
N ALA A 89 -23.35 -12.43 10.21
CA ALA A 89 -23.04 -12.52 11.63
C ALA A 89 -24.27 -12.48 12.53
N SER A 90 -25.26 -11.63 12.21
CA SER A 90 -26.50 -11.48 12.98
C SER A 90 -27.34 -12.77 13.04
N GLU A 91 -27.24 -13.62 12.01
CA GLU A 91 -27.98 -14.89 11.90
C GLU A 91 -27.27 -16.04 12.65
N LEU A 92 -25.99 -15.85 13.00
CA LEU A 92 -25.22 -16.84 13.75
C LEU A 92 -25.53 -16.79 15.25
N SER A 93 -25.51 -17.97 15.88
CA SER A 93 -25.50 -18.05 17.34
C SER A 93 -24.23 -17.41 17.92
N PRO A 94 -24.27 -16.87 19.15
CA PRO A 94 -23.11 -16.19 19.74
C PRO A 94 -21.83 -17.04 19.73
N ALA A 95 -21.92 -18.32 20.06
CA ALA A 95 -20.77 -19.24 20.05
C ALA A 95 -20.18 -19.44 18.64
N LYS A 96 -21.03 -19.58 17.62
CA LYS A 96 -20.56 -19.70 16.22
C LYS A 96 -19.94 -18.40 15.72
N ARG A 97 -20.51 -17.27 16.12
CA ARG A 97 -20.03 -15.95 15.75
C ARG A 97 -18.64 -15.70 16.30
N GLU A 98 -18.43 -16.01 17.59
CA GLU A 98 -17.11 -15.89 18.22
C GLU A 98 -16.09 -16.81 17.56
N SER A 99 -16.45 -18.09 17.35
CA SER A 99 -15.55 -19.05 16.71
C SER A 99 -15.13 -18.63 15.29
N GLN A 100 -16.05 -18.10 14.48
CA GLN A 100 -15.71 -17.61 13.15
C GLN A 100 -14.88 -16.33 13.19
N ALA A 101 -15.16 -15.42 14.12
CA ALA A 101 -14.37 -14.22 14.29
C ALA A 101 -12.94 -14.52 14.74
N GLU A 102 -12.74 -15.50 15.63
CA GLU A 102 -11.41 -15.93 16.04
C GLU A 102 -10.61 -16.48 14.84
N ALA A 103 -11.22 -17.36 14.04
CA ALA A 103 -10.59 -17.91 12.84
C ALA A 103 -10.22 -16.81 11.81
N LEU A 104 -11.04 -15.75 11.71
CA LEU A 104 -10.72 -14.59 10.86
C LEU A 104 -9.62 -13.73 11.49
N ARG A 105 -9.59 -13.59 12.82
CA ARG A 105 -8.55 -12.84 13.54
C ARG A 105 -7.17 -13.49 13.35
N GLU A 106 -7.07 -14.80 13.50
CA GLU A 106 -5.84 -15.56 13.25
C GLU A 106 -5.34 -15.39 11.80
N GLN A 107 -6.26 -15.40 10.83
CA GLN A 107 -5.91 -15.15 9.43
C GLN A 107 -5.41 -13.73 9.21
N ILE A 108 -6.07 -12.71 9.77
CA ILE A 108 -5.63 -11.31 9.69
C ILE A 108 -4.21 -11.17 10.26
N GLU A 109 -3.94 -11.75 11.42
CA GLU A 109 -2.61 -11.70 12.03
C GLU A 109 -1.55 -12.42 11.17
N THR A 110 -1.90 -13.55 10.57
CA THR A 110 -1.03 -14.28 9.65
C THR A 110 -0.68 -13.42 8.42
N TYR A 111 -1.67 -12.77 7.81
CA TYR A 111 -1.44 -11.91 6.64
C TYR A 111 -0.67 -10.63 7.00
N GLU A 112 -0.90 -10.06 8.18
CA GLU A 112 -0.13 -8.91 8.67
C GLU A 112 1.34 -9.28 8.89
N GLN A 113 1.62 -10.42 9.52
CA GLN A 113 2.99 -10.91 9.75
C GLN A 113 3.74 -11.17 8.44
N ARG A 114 3.03 -11.55 7.38
CA ARG A 114 3.57 -11.78 6.04
C ARG A 114 3.71 -10.49 5.22
N ASN A 115 3.36 -9.32 5.77
CA ASN A 115 3.26 -8.04 5.07
C ASN A 115 2.28 -8.07 3.87
N GLU A 116 1.31 -8.99 3.88
CA GLU A 116 0.25 -9.08 2.88
C GLU A 116 -0.96 -8.20 3.25
N LEU A 117 -1.08 -7.81 4.52
CA LEU A 117 -1.99 -6.77 5.01
C LEU A 117 -1.21 -5.64 5.67
N ALA A 118 -1.63 -4.41 5.39
CA ALA A 118 -1.11 -3.25 6.10
C ALA A 118 -1.65 -3.23 7.53
N MET A 119 -0.83 -2.77 8.48
CA MET A 119 -1.21 -2.63 9.89
C MET A 119 -2.51 -1.81 10.08
N SER A 120 -2.71 -0.75 9.31
CA SER A 120 -3.97 0.03 9.34
C SER A 120 -5.18 -0.76 8.86
N GLU A 121 -5.00 -1.64 7.88
CA GLU A 121 -6.05 -2.51 7.35
C GLU A 121 -6.41 -3.61 8.36
N SER A 122 -5.40 -4.28 8.93
CA SER A 122 -5.58 -5.28 9.99
C SER A 122 -6.35 -4.72 11.17
N LEU A 123 -6.02 -3.50 11.62
CA LEU A 123 -6.75 -2.81 12.68
C LEU A 123 -8.23 -2.62 12.34
N LEU A 124 -8.55 -2.15 11.13
CA LEU A 124 -9.93 -1.92 10.71
C LEU A 124 -10.73 -3.22 10.63
N LEU A 125 -10.12 -4.28 10.09
CA LEU A 125 -10.76 -5.59 10.00
C LEU A 125 -11.04 -6.17 11.39
N GLN A 126 -10.06 -6.13 12.30
CA GLN A 126 -10.25 -6.63 13.67
C GLN A 126 -11.28 -5.81 14.46
N LEU A 127 -11.35 -4.49 14.27
CA LEU A 127 -12.42 -3.66 14.84
C LEU A 127 -13.81 -4.07 14.32
N GLY A 128 -13.92 -4.36 13.02
CA GLY A 128 -15.15 -4.89 12.43
C GLY A 128 -15.57 -6.23 13.05
N LEU A 129 -14.62 -7.13 13.31
CA LEU A 129 -14.91 -8.39 14.00
C LEU A 129 -15.43 -8.16 15.43
N ILE A 130 -14.82 -7.25 16.20
CA ILE A 130 -15.25 -6.91 17.58
C ILE A 130 -16.68 -6.39 17.59
N GLN A 131 -17.02 -5.48 16.66
CA GLN A 131 -18.36 -4.91 16.55
C GLN A 131 -19.44 -5.96 16.26
N LEU A 132 -19.09 -7.02 15.55
CA LEU A 132 -20.03 -8.05 15.14
C LEU A 132 -20.15 -9.18 16.17
N THR A 133 -19.11 -9.48 16.94
CA THR A 133 -19.08 -10.64 17.85
C THR A 133 -19.90 -10.46 19.12
N THR A 134 -19.65 -9.37 19.84
CA THR A 134 -20.18 -9.20 21.20
C THR A 134 -21.53 -8.49 21.17
N GLY A 135 -22.50 -8.89 22.01
CA GLY A 135 -23.78 -8.17 22.15
C GLY A 135 -23.75 -7.02 23.16
N ASP A 136 -22.71 -6.97 23.99
CA ASP A 136 -22.47 -5.94 25.00
C ASP A 136 -21.60 -4.81 24.43
N GLU A 137 -22.20 -3.63 24.32
CA GLU A 137 -21.55 -2.43 23.81
C GLU A 137 -20.33 -2.01 24.65
N GLN A 138 -20.35 -2.22 25.96
CA GLN A 138 -19.23 -1.83 26.82
C GLN A 138 -18.05 -2.77 26.60
N ALA A 139 -18.29 -4.08 26.58
CA ALA A 139 -17.25 -5.05 26.26
C ALA A 139 -16.65 -4.83 24.85
N GLN A 140 -17.46 -4.46 23.85
CA GLN A 140 -16.94 -4.08 22.53
C GLN A 140 -15.99 -2.88 22.59
N LYS A 141 -16.37 -1.82 23.32
CA LYS A 141 -15.55 -0.61 23.48
C LYS A 141 -14.23 -0.92 24.17
N ASP A 142 -14.27 -1.74 25.22
CA ASP A 142 -13.08 -2.12 25.98
C ASP A 142 -12.11 -2.94 25.11
N GLN A 143 -12.63 -3.91 24.34
CA GLN A 143 -11.83 -4.69 23.39
C GLN A 143 -11.25 -3.81 22.26
N ALA A 144 -12.06 -2.91 21.69
CA ALA A 144 -11.61 -2.00 20.65
C ALA A 144 -10.53 -1.03 21.16
N ALA A 145 -10.68 -0.51 22.39
CA ALA A 145 -9.70 0.36 23.02
C ALA A 145 -8.38 -0.37 23.28
N ALA A 146 -8.44 -1.61 23.79
CA ALA A 146 -7.26 -2.45 23.99
C ALA A 146 -6.52 -2.73 22.67
N LEU A 147 -7.28 -3.03 21.60
CA LEU A 147 -6.74 -3.25 20.27
C LEU A 147 -6.04 -2.01 19.73
N VAL A 148 -6.67 -0.84 19.79
CA VAL A 148 -6.07 0.43 19.36
C VAL A 148 -4.82 0.75 20.17
N ALA A 149 -4.84 0.51 21.48
CA ALA A 149 -3.68 0.73 22.35
C ALA A 149 -2.50 -0.17 21.95
N ARG A 150 -2.74 -1.45 21.66
CA ARG A 150 -1.72 -2.39 21.15
C ARG A 150 -1.08 -1.87 19.86
N TYR A 151 -1.89 -1.46 18.89
CA TYR A 151 -1.39 -0.95 17.61
C TYR A 151 -0.60 0.35 17.78
N LYS A 152 -1.04 1.26 18.67
CA LYS A 152 -0.27 2.47 19.00
C LYS A 152 1.10 2.13 19.59
N ALA A 153 1.18 1.15 20.49
CA ALA A 153 2.45 0.73 21.07
C ALA A 153 3.41 0.17 20.01
N ILE A 154 2.90 -0.65 19.09
CA ILE A 154 3.68 -1.20 17.97
C ILE A 154 4.19 -0.08 17.05
N SER A 155 3.35 0.92 16.73
CA SER A 155 3.77 2.07 15.91
C SER A 155 4.85 2.87 16.61
N ALA A 156 4.66 3.18 17.90
CA ALA A 156 5.64 3.93 18.69
C ALA A 156 6.99 3.19 18.78
N GLU A 157 6.98 1.87 18.92
CA GLU A 157 8.20 1.06 18.91
C GLU A 157 8.92 1.15 17.56
N ARG A 158 8.17 1.06 16.44
CA ARG A 158 8.73 1.19 15.09
C ARG A 158 9.31 2.58 14.85
N GLU A 159 8.60 3.63 15.27
CA GLU A 159 9.06 5.01 15.20
C GLU A 159 10.33 5.22 16.04
N ALA A 160 10.38 4.69 17.26
CA ALA A 160 11.57 4.78 18.11
C ALA A 160 12.79 4.05 17.50
N LYS A 161 12.57 2.88 16.88
CA LYS A 161 13.61 2.15 16.14
C LYS A 161 14.08 2.94 14.93
N ALA A 162 13.17 3.53 14.16
CA ALA A 162 13.50 4.35 12.99
C ALA A 162 14.19 5.67 13.35
N ALA A 163 13.86 6.26 14.50
CA ALA A 163 14.48 7.49 15.01
C ALA A 163 15.93 7.28 15.49
N THR A 164 16.34 6.03 15.75
CA THR A 164 17.71 5.72 16.19
C THR A 164 18.62 5.62 14.97
N PRO A 165 19.59 6.52 14.78
CA PRO A 165 20.50 6.44 13.64
C PRO A 165 21.28 5.12 13.68
N SER A 166 21.55 4.51 12.52
CA SER A 166 22.37 3.29 12.47
C SER A 166 23.80 3.55 12.95
N ALA A 167 24.49 2.50 13.39
CA ALA A 167 25.90 2.60 13.78
C ALA A 167 26.76 3.14 12.62
N GLU A 168 26.51 2.65 11.41
CA GLU A 168 27.19 3.12 10.18
C GLU A 168 26.91 4.59 9.90
N PHE A 169 25.67 5.06 10.09
CA PHE A 169 25.36 6.49 9.95
C PHE A 169 26.14 7.34 10.96
N ARG A 170 26.26 6.90 12.22
CA ARG A 170 27.06 7.63 13.22
C ARG A 170 28.55 7.66 12.86
N ARG A 171 29.10 6.56 12.32
CA ARG A 171 30.48 6.47 11.86
C ARG A 171 30.72 7.39 10.67
N TYR A 172 29.87 7.31 9.64
CA TYR A 172 29.89 8.22 8.50
C TYR A 172 29.84 9.69 8.93
N LYS A 173 28.95 10.07 9.86
CA LYS A 173 28.87 11.46 10.36
C LYS A 173 30.12 11.92 11.12
N THR A 174 30.88 10.99 11.69
CA THR A 174 32.16 11.30 12.34
C THR A 174 33.24 11.53 11.27
N ASP A 175 33.31 10.67 10.26
CA ASP A 175 34.24 10.82 9.14
C ASP A 175 33.92 12.05 8.28
N GLU A 176 32.66 12.37 8.05
CA GLU A 176 32.23 13.57 7.33
C GLU A 176 32.76 14.84 8.03
N LYS A 177 32.65 14.92 9.36
CA LYS A 177 33.21 16.05 10.12
C LYS A 177 34.73 16.14 9.97
N ARG A 178 35.42 15.01 10.10
CA ARG A 178 36.88 14.93 9.95
C ARG A 178 37.33 15.35 8.55
N ILE A 179 36.64 14.89 7.50
CA ILE A 179 36.92 15.24 6.10
C ILE A 179 36.68 16.72 5.87
N VAL A 180 35.57 17.27 6.37
CA VAL A 180 35.29 18.70 6.24
C VAL A 180 36.41 19.49 6.92
N GLU A 181 36.77 19.17 8.16
CA GLU A 181 37.84 19.86 8.89
C GLU A 181 39.20 19.80 8.17
N GLU A 182 39.58 18.61 7.69
CA GLU A 182 40.79 18.39 6.88
C GLU A 182 40.79 19.29 5.65
N VAL A 183 39.73 19.26 4.85
CA VAL A 183 39.61 20.05 3.61
C VAL A 183 39.55 21.56 3.87
N LEU A 184 38.96 21.99 4.99
CA LEU A 184 38.96 23.39 5.41
C LEU A 184 40.35 23.89 5.79
N SER A 185 41.20 23.02 6.33
CA SER A 185 42.56 23.34 6.78
C SER A 185 43.63 23.27 5.69
N MET A 186 43.27 22.80 4.49
CA MET A 186 44.20 22.65 3.37
C MET A 186 44.32 23.94 2.56
N ASP A 187 45.56 24.35 2.29
CA ASP A 187 45.88 25.51 1.44
C ASP A 187 45.95 25.15 -0.05
N SER A 188 46.13 23.87 -0.38
CA SER A 188 46.23 23.35 -1.75
C SER A 188 45.60 21.97 -1.87
N PHE A 189 44.98 21.66 -3.00
CA PHE A 189 44.23 20.42 -3.23
C PHE A 189 44.88 19.55 -4.31
N PRO A 190 44.85 18.22 -4.16
CA PRO A 190 45.39 17.28 -5.15
C PRO A 190 44.74 17.41 -6.54
N ASP A 191 45.44 16.94 -7.56
CA ASP A 191 44.94 16.82 -8.95
C ASP A 191 44.43 18.13 -9.58
N GLY A 192 44.84 19.28 -9.03
CA GLY A 192 44.37 20.59 -9.49
C GLY A 192 42.89 20.86 -9.19
N LEU A 193 42.27 20.06 -8.32
CA LEU A 193 40.87 20.20 -7.94
C LEU A 193 40.64 21.49 -7.16
N SER A 194 39.46 22.07 -7.32
CA SER A 194 39.00 23.08 -6.36
C SER A 194 38.66 22.43 -5.00
N ARG A 195 38.64 23.23 -3.94
CA ARG A 195 38.27 22.79 -2.59
C ARG A 195 36.93 22.03 -2.56
N ASP A 196 35.93 22.54 -3.28
CA ASP A 196 34.58 21.97 -3.29
C ASP A 196 34.51 20.65 -4.06
N GLU A 197 35.27 20.52 -5.15
CA GLU A 197 35.37 19.27 -5.92
C GLU A 197 36.06 18.19 -5.10
N TYR A 198 37.17 18.55 -4.43
CA TYR A 198 37.88 17.64 -3.55
C TYR A 198 37.03 17.21 -2.35
N LEU A 199 36.30 18.14 -1.72
CA LEU A 199 35.37 17.82 -0.64
C LEU A 199 34.29 16.83 -1.10
N ARG A 200 33.66 17.09 -2.26
CA ARG A 200 32.62 16.22 -2.81
C ARG A 200 33.16 14.81 -3.06
N GLN A 201 34.35 14.70 -3.64
CA GLN A 201 34.99 13.42 -3.91
C GLN A 201 35.26 12.64 -2.61
N ARG A 202 35.84 13.28 -1.60
CA ARG A 202 36.15 12.65 -0.31
C ARG A 202 34.89 12.20 0.44
N LEU A 203 33.83 13.02 0.43
CA LEU A 203 32.55 12.66 1.04
C LEU A 203 31.88 11.50 0.30
N GLN A 204 31.99 11.44 -1.03
CA GLN A 204 31.46 10.33 -1.82
C GLN A 204 32.19 9.02 -1.51
N GLN A 205 33.52 9.04 -1.44
CA GLN A 205 34.33 7.87 -1.05
C GLN A 205 33.97 7.39 0.36
N ALA A 206 33.78 8.31 1.32
CA ALA A 206 33.37 7.94 2.67
C ALA A 206 31.97 7.29 2.69
N ARG A 207 31.02 7.77 1.88
CA ARG A 207 29.70 7.13 1.78
C ARG A 207 29.80 5.70 1.25
N GLU A 208 30.61 5.50 0.22
CA GLU A 208 30.84 4.17 -0.36
C GLU A 208 31.48 3.20 0.64
N GLN A 209 32.37 3.69 1.52
CA GLN A 209 32.98 2.84 2.54
C GLN A 209 32.04 2.41 3.67
N HIS A 210 31.02 3.23 4.00
CA HIS A 210 30.10 2.98 5.11
C HIS A 210 28.78 2.32 4.69
N TYR A 211 28.44 2.30 3.39
CA TYR A 211 27.12 1.82 2.89
C TYR A 211 27.20 0.75 1.78
N GLN A 212 28.38 0.19 1.51
CA GLN A 212 28.53 -0.98 0.62
C GLN A 212 28.27 -2.31 1.32
#